data_AF-A0A378F763-F1
#
_entry.id   AF-A0A378F763-F1
#
_cell.length_a   1.000
_cell.length_b   1.000
_cell.length_c   1.000
_cell.angle_alpha   90.00
_cell.angle_beta   90.00
_cell.angle_gamma   90.00
#
_symmetry.space_group_name_H-M   'P 1'
#
loop_
_entity.id
_entity.type
_entity.pdbx_description
1 polymer ?
#
loop_
_entity_poly.entity_id
_entity_poly.type
_entity_poly.pdbx_seq_one_letter_code
_entity_poly.pdbx_strand_id
1 'polypeptide(L)'
;MSQASAEFIPTRIAILTVSSRRGEEDDTSGHWLREAAQEAGHQVVEKAIVKENRYAIRAQVSAWIASDNVQVVLITGGTGFTDGDQAPEALLPLFDREVEGFGEVFRMLSFEEIGTSTLQSRAVAGVANRT
;
A
#
# COMPACT_ATOMS: atom_id res chain seq x y z
N MET A 1 1.54 -18.20 16.45
CA MET A 1 1.63 -18.66 15.04
C MET A 1 0.21 -18.77 14.51
N SER A 2 -0.07 -18.22 13.32
CA SER A 2 -1.36 -18.38 12.68
C SER A 2 -1.60 -19.84 12.32
N GLN A 3 -2.86 -20.26 12.31
CA GLN A 3 -3.25 -21.58 11.84
C GLN A 3 -3.27 -21.57 10.31
N ALA A 4 -2.59 -22.52 9.68
CA ALA A 4 -2.65 -22.68 8.24
C ALA A 4 -4.05 -23.18 7.84
N SER A 5 -4.65 -22.55 6.82
CA SER A 5 -5.90 -23.00 6.21
C SER A 5 -5.61 -24.01 5.10
N ALA A 6 -6.46 -25.04 4.96
CA ALA A 6 -6.40 -25.97 3.82
C ALA A 6 -7.01 -25.38 2.54
N GLU A 7 -7.85 -24.35 2.68
CA GLU A 7 -8.53 -23.67 1.58
C GLU A 7 -8.05 -22.23 1.46
N PHE A 8 -8.08 -21.71 0.23
CA PHE A 8 -7.81 -20.30 -0.04
C PHE A 8 -8.96 -19.43 0.50
N ILE A 9 -8.62 -18.39 1.25
CA ILE A 9 -9.58 -17.44 1.81
C ILE A 9 -9.33 -16.08 1.15
N PRO A 10 -10.25 -15.59 0.29
CA PRO A 10 -10.13 -14.26 -0.29
C PRO A 10 -10.07 -13.17 0.77
N THR A 11 -9.19 -12.19 0.59
CA THR A 11 -9.13 -10.97 1.40
C THR A 11 -9.80 -9.83 0.67
N ARG A 12 -10.27 -8.85 1.43
CA ARG A 12 -10.87 -7.62 0.89
C ARG A 12 -9.84 -6.50 0.90
N ILE A 13 -9.42 -6.10 -0.31
CA ILE A 13 -8.29 -5.21 -0.56
C ILE A 13 -8.82 -3.85 -1.03
N ALA A 14 -8.30 -2.77 -0.47
CA ALA A 14 -8.42 -1.42 -1.01
C ALA A 14 -7.09 -0.98 -1.64
N ILE A 15 -7.15 -0.28 -2.77
CA ILE A 15 -5.96 0.17 -3.52
C ILE A 15 -5.93 1.70 -3.56
N LEU A 16 -4.80 2.29 -3.16
CA LEU A 16 -4.55 3.73 -3.24
C LEU A 16 -3.35 4.03 -4.13
N THR A 17 -3.58 4.83 -5.16
CA THR A 17 -2.49 5.44 -5.93
C THR A 17 -2.27 6.86 -5.43
N VAL A 18 -1.04 7.18 -5.05
CA VAL A 18 -0.62 8.53 -4.67
C VAL A 18 0.12 9.15 -5.85
N SER A 19 -0.49 10.13 -6.51
CA SER A 19 0.11 10.81 -7.64
C SER A 19 -0.40 12.23 -7.83
N SER A 20 0.51 13.16 -8.09
CA SER A 20 0.18 14.52 -8.52
C SER A 20 -0.39 14.59 -9.95
N ARG A 21 -0.03 13.63 -10.83
CA ARG A 21 -0.29 13.69 -12.29
C ARG A 21 -1.25 12.63 -12.81
N ARG A 22 -1.18 11.40 -12.29
CA ARG A 22 -1.98 10.29 -12.81
C ARG A 22 -3.46 10.46 -12.51
N GLY A 23 -4.30 10.02 -13.46
CA GLY A 23 -5.71 9.71 -13.30
C GLY A 23 -5.95 8.21 -13.54
N GLU A 24 -7.20 7.80 -13.65
CA GLU A 24 -7.53 6.37 -13.86
C GLU A 24 -7.03 5.86 -15.21
N GLU A 25 -7.00 6.68 -16.25
CA GLU A 25 -6.55 6.26 -17.59
C GLU A 25 -5.06 5.86 -17.67
N ASP A 26 -4.21 6.41 -16.80
CA ASP A 26 -2.76 6.21 -16.80
C ASP A 26 -2.22 5.69 -15.45
N ASP A 27 -3.09 5.15 -14.60
CA ASP A 27 -2.72 4.50 -13.34
C ASP A 27 -2.22 3.05 -13.54
N THR A 28 -1.10 2.90 -14.25
CA THR A 28 -0.55 1.58 -14.58
C THR A 28 -0.28 0.72 -13.34
N SER A 29 0.22 1.31 -12.25
CA SER A 29 0.54 0.59 -11.02
C SER A 29 -0.71 0.16 -10.26
N GLY A 30 -1.71 1.05 -10.14
CA GLY A 30 -2.98 0.70 -9.51
C GLY A 30 -3.77 -0.34 -10.31
N HIS A 31 -3.72 -0.29 -11.64
CA HIS A 31 -4.30 -1.33 -12.51
C HIS A 31 -3.63 -2.68 -12.30
N TRP A 32 -2.29 -2.72 -12.32
CA TRP A 32 -1.55 -3.95 -12.10
C TRP A 32 -1.85 -4.57 -10.74
N LEU A 33 -1.89 -3.77 -9.66
CA LEU A 33 -2.25 -4.27 -8.32
C LEU A 33 -3.66 -4.84 -8.28
N ARG A 34 -4.61 -4.19 -8.94
CA ARG A 34 -6.01 -4.65 -9.01
C ARG A 34 -6.10 -5.99 -9.74
N GLU A 35 -5.47 -6.08 -10.91
CA GLU A 35 -5.46 -7.28 -11.74
C GLU A 35 -4.78 -8.43 -11.02
N ALA A 36 -3.57 -8.23 -10.49
CA ALA A 36 -2.84 -9.25 -9.73
C ALA A 36 -3.63 -9.74 -8.51
N ALA A 37 -4.31 -8.84 -7.78
CA ALA A 37 -5.16 -9.22 -6.65
C ALA A 37 -6.35 -10.08 -7.08
N GLN A 38 -7.03 -9.70 -8.17
CA GLN A 38 -8.19 -10.43 -8.69
C GLN A 38 -7.79 -11.79 -9.27
N GLU A 39 -6.68 -11.85 -10.01
CA GLU A 39 -6.12 -13.10 -10.55
C GLU A 39 -5.70 -14.07 -9.45
N ALA A 40 -5.19 -13.55 -8.32
CA ALA A 40 -4.89 -14.35 -7.14
C ALA A 40 -6.15 -14.80 -6.36
N GLY A 41 -7.35 -14.37 -6.75
CA GLY A 41 -8.63 -14.75 -6.14
C GLY A 41 -9.10 -13.83 -5.01
N HIS A 42 -8.42 -12.71 -4.75
CA HIS A 42 -8.83 -11.72 -3.76
C HIS A 42 -9.91 -10.77 -4.31
N GLN A 43 -10.52 -9.99 -3.41
CA GLN A 43 -11.57 -9.04 -3.75
C GLN A 43 -11.04 -7.61 -3.60
N VAL A 44 -10.96 -6.87 -4.70
CA VAL A 44 -10.70 -5.42 -4.63
C VAL A 44 -12.02 -4.71 -4.36
N VAL A 45 -12.22 -4.29 -3.11
CA VAL A 45 -13.49 -3.71 -2.64
C VAL A 45 -13.56 -2.21 -2.85
N GLU A 46 -12.41 -1.52 -2.86
CA GLU A 46 -12.31 -0.09 -3.11
C GLU A 46 -11.02 0.26 -3.86
N LYS A 47 -11.06 1.36 -4.63
CA LYS A 47 -9.90 1.97 -5.27
C LYS A 47 -10.02 3.48 -5.24
N ALA A 48 -8.92 4.18 -4.96
CA ALA A 48 -8.86 5.62 -5.02
C ALA A 48 -7.51 6.11 -5.57
N ILE A 49 -7.52 7.32 -6.12
CA ILE A 49 -6.31 8.07 -6.48
C ILE A 49 -6.33 9.38 -5.70
N VAL A 50 -5.25 9.67 -4.98
CA VAL A 50 -5.09 10.92 -4.23
C VAL A 50 -3.85 11.66 -4.70
N LYS A 51 -3.85 12.98 -4.52
CA LYS A 51 -2.66 13.79 -4.74
C LYS A 51 -1.58 13.47 -3.70
N GLU A 52 -0.33 13.82 -4.02
CA GLU A 52 0.84 13.80 -3.14
C GLU A 52 0.67 14.78 -1.96
N ASN A 53 -0.27 14.45 -1.08
CA ASN A 53 -0.71 15.28 0.02
C ASN A 53 -0.97 14.39 1.23
N ARG A 54 -0.22 14.65 2.30
CA ARG A 54 -0.29 13.90 3.56
C ARG A 54 -1.72 13.77 4.10
N TYR A 55 -2.51 14.85 4.03
CA TYR A 55 -3.86 14.88 4.59
C TYR A 55 -4.85 14.08 3.74
N ALA A 56 -4.71 14.13 2.40
CA ALA A 56 -5.53 13.32 1.51
C ALA A 56 -5.28 11.82 1.71
N ILE A 57 -4.00 11.43 1.85
CA ILE A 57 -3.62 10.04 2.17
C ILE A 57 -4.23 9.62 3.51
N ARG A 58 -4.04 10.43 4.56
CA ARG A 58 -4.58 10.12 5.90
C ARG A 58 -6.09 10.00 5.91
N ALA A 59 -6.81 10.89 5.23
CA ALA A 59 -8.26 10.86 5.18
C ALA A 59 -8.76 9.54 4.56
N GLN A 60 -8.23 9.18 3.38
CA GLN A 60 -8.64 7.96 2.68
C GLN A 60 -8.27 6.70 3.46
N VAL A 61 -7.03 6.61 3.94
CA VAL A 61 -6.54 5.41 4.65
C VAL A 61 -7.23 5.27 6.01
N SER A 62 -7.48 6.35 6.74
CA SER A 62 -8.21 6.27 8.02
C SER A 62 -9.65 5.81 7.83
N ALA A 63 -10.31 6.21 6.73
CA ALA A 63 -11.65 5.73 6.41
C ALA A 63 -11.67 4.21 6.18
N TRP A 64 -10.65 3.67 5.50
CA TRP A 64 -10.53 2.24 5.29
C TRP A 64 -10.11 1.47 6.55
N ILE A 65 -9.22 2.02 7.39
CA ILE A 65 -8.87 1.45 8.70
C ILE A 65 -10.12 1.31 9.59
N ALA A 66 -11.04 2.28 9.54
CA ALA A 66 -12.27 2.26 10.32
C ALA A 66 -13.42 1.44 9.68
N SER A 67 -13.23 0.95 8.45
CA SER A 67 -14.27 0.24 7.69
C SER A 67 -14.32 -1.23 8.08
N ASP A 68 -15.53 -1.78 8.26
CA ASP A 68 -15.73 -3.22 8.47
C ASP A 68 -15.41 -4.05 7.20
N ASN A 69 -15.31 -3.39 6.05
CA ASN A 69 -15.19 -4.05 4.76
C ASN A 69 -13.73 -4.19 4.26
N VAL A 70 -12.76 -3.43 4.77
CA VAL A 70 -11.38 -3.43 4.26
C VAL A 70 -10.44 -4.16 5.21
N GLN A 71 -9.71 -5.15 4.69
CA GLN A 71 -8.76 -5.96 5.46
C GLN A 71 -7.30 -5.70 5.10
N VAL A 72 -7.05 -5.16 3.90
CA VAL A 72 -5.71 -4.84 3.42
C VAL A 72 -5.79 -3.55 2.62
N VAL A 73 -4.86 -2.63 2.85
CA VAL A 73 -4.68 -1.43 2.03
C VAL A 73 -3.35 -1.52 1.30
N LEU A 74 -3.38 -1.49 -0.03
CA LEU A 74 -2.19 -1.43 -0.88
C LEU A 74 -2.00 -0.01 -1.40
N ILE A 75 -0.81 0.55 -1.22
CA ILE A 75 -0.51 1.93 -1.59
C ILE A 75 0.68 1.94 -2.55
N THR A 76 0.55 2.67 -3.66
CA THR A 76 1.64 2.87 -4.64
C THR A 76 1.87 4.36 -4.89
N GLY A 77 3.15 4.77 -4.85
CA GLY A 77 3.58 6.16 -5.00
C GLY A 77 3.83 6.89 -3.67
N GLY A 78 4.55 8.02 -3.74
CA GLY A 78 4.79 8.92 -2.60
C GLY A 78 5.82 8.45 -1.58
N THR A 79 6.68 7.46 -1.90
CA THR A 79 7.70 6.89 -1.01
C THR A 79 9.12 7.38 -1.30
N GLY A 80 9.30 8.29 -2.25
CA GLY A 80 10.60 8.86 -2.60
C GLY A 80 11.14 9.86 -1.56
N PHE A 81 12.03 10.73 -2.02
CA PHE A 81 12.72 11.74 -1.20
C PHE A 81 12.48 13.19 -1.68
N THR A 82 11.49 13.40 -2.54
CA THR A 82 11.04 14.75 -2.92
C THR A 82 10.09 15.31 -1.86
N ASP A 83 9.88 16.63 -1.86
CA ASP A 83 8.94 17.28 -0.92
C ASP A 83 7.50 16.73 -1.03
N GLY A 84 7.11 16.20 -2.19
CA GLY A 84 5.80 15.57 -2.42
C GLY A 84 5.68 14.14 -1.88
N ASP A 85 6.79 13.48 -1.56
CA ASP A 85 6.81 12.10 -1.08
C ASP A 85 6.42 12.02 0.40
N GLN A 86 5.11 11.96 0.64
CA GLN A 86 4.51 12.08 1.97
C GLN A 86 3.89 10.77 2.48
N ALA A 87 4.00 9.65 1.76
CA ALA A 87 3.32 8.41 2.15
C ALA A 87 3.81 7.86 3.50
N PRO A 88 5.13 7.70 3.75
CA PRO A 88 5.59 7.24 5.07
C PRO A 88 5.18 8.20 6.21
N GLU A 89 5.32 9.50 6.01
CA GLU A 89 4.91 10.52 7.00
C GLU A 89 3.40 10.54 7.25
N ALA A 90 2.60 10.19 6.24
CA ALA A 90 1.16 10.07 6.37
C ALA A 90 0.77 8.83 7.18
N LEU A 91 1.41 7.69 6.90
CA LEU A 91 0.99 6.36 7.35
C LEU A 91 1.56 5.95 8.70
N LEU A 92 2.84 6.22 8.97
CA LEU A 92 3.51 5.79 10.21
C LEU A 92 2.74 6.18 11.49
N PRO A 93 2.18 7.40 11.61
CA PRO A 93 1.42 7.78 12.80
C PRO A 93 0.03 7.12 12.92
N LEU A 94 -0.43 6.41 11.89
CA LEU A 94 -1.72 5.70 11.90
C LEU A 94 -1.57 4.25 12.37
N PHE A 95 -0.36 3.69 12.36
CA PHE A 95 -0.13 2.29 12.70
C PHE A 95 -0.22 2.04 14.20
N ASP A 96 -0.93 0.96 14.58
CA ASP A 96 -0.82 0.39 15.92
C ASP A 96 0.54 -0.28 16.12
N ARG A 97 1.04 -0.92 15.05
CA ARG A 97 2.34 -1.61 15.00
C ARG A 97 2.92 -1.54 13.60
N GLU A 98 4.21 -1.28 13.50
CA GLU A 98 4.96 -1.40 12.25
C GLU A 98 5.30 -2.87 11.96
N VAL A 99 5.33 -3.23 10.67
CA VAL A 99 5.79 -4.53 10.17
C VAL A 99 7.13 -4.31 9.47
N GLU A 100 8.17 -4.10 10.27
CA GLU A 100 9.52 -3.69 9.82
C GLU A 100 10.08 -4.59 8.70
N GLY A 101 9.88 -5.91 8.84
CA GLY A 101 10.36 -6.90 7.89
C GLY A 101 9.85 -6.73 6.45
N PHE A 102 8.72 -6.03 6.24
CA PHE A 102 8.25 -5.73 4.89
C PHE A 102 9.24 -4.83 4.14
N GLY A 103 9.64 -3.71 4.74
CA GLY A 103 10.55 -2.76 4.10
C GLY A 103 11.95 -3.34 3.93
N GLU A 104 12.40 -4.15 4.89
CA GLU A 104 13.70 -4.84 4.82
C GLU A 104 13.76 -5.83 3.67
N VAL A 105 12.79 -6.75 3.59
CA VAL A 105 12.74 -7.76 2.52
C VAL A 105 12.53 -7.09 1.16
N PHE A 106 11.64 -6.10 1.08
CA PHE A 106 11.43 -5.35 -0.15
C PHE A 106 12.73 -4.72 -0.66
N ARG A 107 13.50 -4.06 0.22
CA ARG A 107 14.77 -3.42 -0.17
C ARG A 107 15.86 -4.43 -0.52
N MET A 108 15.90 -5.56 0.17
CA MET A 108 16.83 -6.66 -0.13
C MET A 108 16.60 -7.21 -1.54
N LEU A 109 15.36 -7.61 -1.86
CA LEU A 109 15.00 -8.10 -3.19
C LEU A 109 15.19 -7.02 -4.26
N SER A 110 14.81 -5.78 -3.96
CA SER A 110 15.01 -4.65 -4.88
C SER A 110 16.49 -4.38 -5.14
N PHE A 111 17.38 -4.60 -4.18
CA PHE A 111 18.82 -4.41 -4.39
C PHE A 111 19.37 -5.40 -5.43
N GLU A 112 18.85 -6.62 -5.47
CA GLU A 112 19.23 -7.62 -6.48
C GLU A 112 18.76 -7.23 -7.89
N GLU A 113 17.62 -6.57 -8.01
CA GLU A 113 17.02 -6.19 -9.30
C GLU A 113 17.51 -4.83 -9.83
N ILE A 114 17.53 -3.80 -8.97
CA ILE A 114 17.79 -2.40 -9.36
C ILE A 114 19.03 -1.78 -8.68
N GLY A 115 19.78 -2.59 -7.92
CA GLY A 115 21.01 -2.15 -7.25
C GLY A 115 20.76 -1.04 -6.22
N THR A 116 21.69 -0.09 -6.16
CA THR A 116 21.65 1.04 -5.22
C THR A 116 20.45 1.96 -5.42
N SER A 117 19.75 1.88 -6.55
CA SER A 117 18.50 2.62 -6.78
C SER A 117 17.42 2.30 -5.74
N THR A 118 17.49 1.13 -5.09
CA THR A 118 16.61 0.75 -3.96
C THR A 118 16.63 1.78 -2.82
N LEU A 119 17.74 2.49 -2.63
CA LEU A 119 17.89 3.51 -1.58
C LEU A 119 16.96 4.70 -1.79
N GLN A 120 16.41 4.89 -2.99
CA GLN A 120 15.53 6.00 -3.35
C GLN A 120 14.07 5.78 -2.95
N SER A 121 13.73 4.65 -2.32
CA SER A 121 12.35 4.33 -1.90
C SER A 121 12.28 3.93 -0.42
N ARG A 122 11.25 4.44 0.25
CA ARG A 122 10.99 4.24 1.68
C ARG A 122 9.77 3.34 1.92
N ALA A 123 9.76 2.17 1.29
CA ALA A 123 8.70 1.18 1.48
C ALA A 123 8.53 0.81 2.96
N VAL A 124 7.27 0.82 3.43
CA VAL A 124 6.88 0.60 4.83
C VAL A 124 5.53 -0.12 4.87
N ALA A 125 5.31 -0.91 5.93
CA ALA A 125 4.02 -1.55 6.21
C ALA A 125 3.74 -1.49 7.71
N GLY A 126 2.47 -1.58 8.07
CA GLY A 126 2.01 -1.60 9.44
C GLY A 126 0.59 -2.17 9.52
N VAL A 127 0.13 -2.37 10.76
CA VAL A 127 -1.23 -2.80 11.07
C VAL A 127 -1.92 -1.69 11.83
N ALA A 128 -3.16 -1.40 11.48
CA ALA A 128 -4.03 -0.46 12.21
C ALA A 128 -5.45 -1.01 12.26
N ASN A 129 -6.04 -1.14 13.45
CA ASN A 129 -7.40 -1.66 13.65
C ASN A 129 -7.68 -3.02 12.96
N ARG A 130 -6.67 -3.89 12.85
CA ARG A 130 -6.74 -5.19 12.15
C ARG A 130 -6.92 -5.09 10.62
N THR A 131 -6.59 -3.94 10.05
CA THR A 131 -6.40 -3.69 8.62
C THR A 131 -4.91 -3.58 8.30
#